data_AF-A0A5Q0SH78-F1
#
_entry.id   AF-A0A5Q0SH78-F1
#
_cell.length_a   1.000
_cell.length_b   1.000
_cell.length_c   1.000
_cell.angle_alpha   90.00
_cell.angle_beta   90.00
_cell.angle_gamma   90.00
#
_symmetry.space_group_name_H-M   'P 1'
#
loop_
_entity.id
_entity.type
_entity.pdbx_description
1 polymer ?
#
loop_
_entity_poly.entity_id
_entity_poly.type
_entity_poly.pdbx_seq_one_letter_code
_entity_poly.pdbx_strand_id
1 'polypeptide(L)'
;MTFLIKDGIDYQLYQSGSYKLNYRAKFNYINYDEHHYDNFYSVSKIVNNMLKIKEIGPSNGRTLEDSVREIINAVPAQKVCKDYICGKADFITKGIPGEIKTFKEEVDPIYEEKGILQATFYAMLYGTKIAKYVSAIYIEDPNDENFAIIKRIDFYTIILNKLSMKYFHNIHHNIKTPKIEVVA
;
A
#
# COMPACT_ATOMS: atom_id res chain seq x y z
N MET A 1 2.46 21.28 -4.52
CA MET A 1 1.70 20.38 -5.41
C MET A 1 2.67 19.83 -6.42
N THR A 2 2.84 18.53 -6.48
CA THR A 2 3.74 17.88 -7.44
C THR A 2 2.91 17.00 -8.36
N PHE A 3 3.08 17.19 -9.67
CA PHE A 3 2.54 16.29 -10.68
C PHE A 3 3.56 15.20 -10.94
N LEU A 4 3.15 13.95 -10.79
CA LEU A 4 4.03 12.81 -11.02
C LEU A 4 3.44 11.98 -12.15
N ILE A 5 4.21 11.88 -13.23
CA ILE A 5 3.90 11.04 -14.38
C ILE A 5 4.87 9.87 -14.34
N LYS A 6 4.33 8.68 -14.06
CA LYS A 6 5.09 7.43 -14.09
C LYS A 6 4.44 6.48 -15.06
N ASP A 7 5.01 6.37 -16.25
CA ASP A 7 4.66 5.38 -17.28
C ASP A 7 3.15 5.11 -17.46
N GLY A 8 2.34 6.16 -17.59
CA GLY A 8 0.90 6.03 -17.80
C GLY A 8 0.05 6.11 -16.53
N ILE A 9 0.66 6.32 -15.37
CA ILE A 9 0.00 6.80 -14.15
C ILE A 9 0.29 8.29 -14.01
N ASP A 10 -0.76 9.10 -13.93
CA ASP A 10 -0.71 10.54 -13.69
C ASP A 10 -1.54 10.83 -12.43
N TYR A 11 -0.87 11.38 -11.42
CA TYR A 11 -1.49 11.80 -10.19
C TYR A 11 -0.83 13.08 -9.65
N GLN A 12 -1.59 13.79 -8.82
CA GLN A 12 -1.09 14.89 -8.02
C GLN A 12 -0.85 14.43 -6.58
N LEU A 13 0.27 14.83 -6.01
CA LEU A 13 0.62 14.59 -4.61
C LEU A 13 0.63 15.91 -3.82
N TYR A 14 -0.06 15.89 -2.69
CA TYR A 14 -0.14 17.02 -1.76
C TYR A 14 0.22 16.56 -0.35
N GLN A 15 1.26 17.12 0.24
CA GLN A 15 1.47 16.98 1.67
C GLN A 15 0.46 17.87 2.40
N SER A 16 -0.45 17.25 3.13
CA SER A 16 -1.52 17.91 3.87
C SER A 16 -1.16 18.22 5.32
N GLY A 17 -0.11 17.60 5.85
CA GLY A 17 0.36 17.89 7.21
C GLY A 17 1.52 17.02 7.65
N SER A 18 2.12 17.40 8.76
CA SER A 18 3.15 16.65 9.48
C SER A 18 2.94 16.86 10.97
N TYR A 19 2.89 15.77 11.74
CA TYR A 19 2.68 15.82 13.18
C TYR A 19 3.87 15.19 13.87
N LYS A 20 4.51 15.94 14.77
CA LYS A 20 5.51 15.41 15.69
C LYS A 20 4.82 14.88 16.93
N LEU A 21 5.22 13.71 17.39
CA LEU A 21 4.66 13.04 18.56
C LEU A 21 5.71 12.17 19.24
N ASN A 22 5.38 11.65 20.41
CA ASN A 22 6.18 10.64 21.11
C ASN A 22 5.22 9.54 21.57
N TYR A 23 4.81 8.69 20.63
CA TYR A 23 3.84 7.62 20.91
C TYR A 23 4.54 6.27 20.95
N ARG A 24 4.47 5.59 22.09
CA ARG A 24 5.01 4.24 22.25
C ARG A 24 4.03 3.23 21.65
N ALA A 25 4.41 2.62 20.54
CA ALA A 25 3.62 1.66 19.77
C ALA A 25 4.24 0.26 19.85
N LYS A 26 3.40 -0.76 19.91
CA LYS A 26 3.84 -2.16 19.89
C LYS A 26 4.00 -2.64 18.44
N PHE A 27 5.06 -3.37 18.15
CA PHE A 27 5.19 -4.07 16.87
C PHE A 27 4.16 -5.19 16.74
N ASN A 28 3.52 -5.26 15.58
CA ASN A 28 2.71 -6.39 15.17
C ASN A 28 3.47 -7.21 14.12
N TYR A 29 3.37 -8.54 14.20
CA TYR A 29 4.04 -9.43 13.26
C TYR A 29 3.09 -9.80 12.13
N ILE A 30 3.54 -9.58 10.89
CA ILE A 30 2.81 -9.98 9.70
C ILE A 30 3.28 -11.40 9.35
N ASN A 31 2.36 -12.35 9.43
CA ASN A 31 2.59 -13.65 8.81
C ASN A 31 2.26 -13.54 7.32
N TYR A 32 3.28 -13.63 6.48
CA TYR A 32 3.13 -13.65 5.02
C TYR A 32 2.80 -15.06 4.53
N ASP A 33 1.76 -15.69 5.07
CA ASP A 33 1.18 -16.89 4.46
C ASP A 33 0.27 -16.45 3.31
N GLU A 34 0.87 -16.20 2.13
CA GLU A 34 0.11 -15.98 0.90
C GLU A 34 -0.51 -17.31 0.45
N HIS A 35 -1.76 -17.56 0.83
CA HIS A 35 -2.58 -18.54 0.12
C HIS A 35 -2.83 -18.04 -1.32
N HIS A 36 -2.00 -18.50 -2.24
CA HIS A 36 -2.11 -18.28 -3.69
C HIS A 36 -3.28 -19.05 -4.30
N TYR A 37 -4.51 -18.55 -4.18
CA TYR A 37 -5.66 -19.14 -4.87
C TYR A 37 -6.60 -18.11 -5.50
N ASP A 38 -6.04 -17.10 -6.16
CA ASP A 38 -6.84 -16.15 -6.94
C ASP A 38 -6.12 -15.86 -8.27
N ASN A 39 -6.82 -15.96 -9.40
CA ASN A 39 -6.34 -15.57 -10.75
C ASN A 39 -6.11 -14.05 -10.89
N PHE A 40 -5.74 -13.37 -9.81
CA PHE A 40 -5.67 -11.92 -9.69
C PHE A 40 -4.25 -11.47 -9.34
N TYR A 41 -3.85 -10.32 -9.88
CA TYR A 41 -2.60 -9.64 -9.54
C TYR A 41 -2.80 -8.79 -8.28
N SER A 42 -1.92 -8.93 -7.28
CA SER A 42 -1.96 -8.04 -6.12
C SER A 42 -1.40 -6.65 -6.49
N VAL A 43 -1.98 -5.59 -5.92
CA VAL A 43 -1.45 -4.21 -6.06
C VAL A 43 0.02 -4.14 -5.65
N SER A 44 0.41 -4.81 -4.56
CA SER A 44 1.80 -4.88 -4.09
C SER A 44 2.73 -5.46 -5.16
N LYS A 45 2.36 -6.58 -5.80
CA LYS A 45 3.13 -7.22 -6.87
C LYS A 45 3.29 -6.32 -8.09
N ILE A 46 2.23 -5.63 -8.49
CA ILE A 46 2.26 -4.67 -9.61
C ILE A 46 3.26 -3.55 -9.30
N VAL A 47 3.17 -2.94 -8.11
CA VAL A 47 4.05 -1.84 -7.72
C VAL A 47 5.49 -2.31 -7.54
N ASN A 48 5.72 -3.47 -6.93
CA ASN A 48 7.07 -4.06 -6.82
C ASN A 48 7.72 -4.22 -8.19
N ASN A 49 6.99 -4.73 -9.18
CA ASN A 49 7.48 -4.87 -10.56
C ASN A 49 7.80 -3.51 -11.20
N MET A 50 6.94 -2.50 -11.00
CA MET A 50 7.18 -1.14 -11.52
C MET A 50 8.44 -0.50 -10.91
N LEU A 51 8.71 -0.78 -9.63
CA LEU A 51 9.85 -0.25 -8.89
C LEU A 51 11.09 -1.14 -8.93
N LYS A 52 11.01 -2.31 -9.57
CA LYS A 52 12.07 -3.35 -9.57
C LYS A 52 12.47 -3.78 -8.15
N ILE A 53 11.53 -3.73 -7.21
CA ILE A 53 11.73 -4.21 -5.84
C ILE A 53 11.62 -5.72 -5.88
N LYS A 54 12.67 -6.43 -5.47
CA LYS A 54 12.61 -7.88 -5.28
C LYS A 54 11.72 -8.16 -4.07
N GLU A 55 10.75 -9.05 -4.23
CA GLU A 55 10.02 -9.57 -3.07
C GLU A 55 11.02 -10.24 -2.15
N ILE A 56 11.16 -9.66 -0.95
CA ILE A 56 11.81 -10.34 0.16
C ILE A 56 10.87 -11.52 0.47
N GLY A 57 11.42 -12.74 0.51
CA GLY A 57 10.64 -13.97 0.73
C GLY A 57 9.88 -13.96 2.07
N PRO A 58 9.31 -15.10 2.52
CA PRO A 58 8.52 -15.17 3.75
C PRO A 58 9.40 -14.99 4.99
N SER A 59 9.94 -13.80 5.20
CA SER A 59 10.49 -13.34 6.46
C SER A 59 9.36 -12.66 7.22
N ASN A 60 9.26 -12.97 8.51
CA ASN A 60 8.31 -12.30 9.39
C ASN A 60 8.66 -10.80 9.45
N GLY A 61 7.88 -9.99 8.75
CA GLY A 61 7.93 -8.55 8.87
C GLY A 61 7.26 -8.11 10.16
N ARG A 62 7.80 -7.08 10.81
CA ARG A 62 7.08 -6.37 11.88
C ARG A 62 6.58 -5.03 11.34
N THR A 63 5.41 -4.61 11.80
CA THR A 63 4.75 -3.37 11.37
C THR A 63 4.24 -2.59 12.58
N LEU A 64 4.02 -1.30 12.39
CA LEU A 64 3.31 -0.41 13.33
C LEU A 64 2.00 0.12 12.73
N GLU A 65 1.57 -0.42 11.57
CA GLU A 65 0.40 0.07 10.83
C GLU A 65 -0.87 0.17 11.67
N ASP A 66 -1.12 -0.77 12.57
CA ASP A 66 -2.31 -0.73 13.43
C ASP A 66 -2.28 0.42 14.43
N SER A 67 -1.12 0.68 15.04
CA SER A 67 -0.93 1.83 15.93
C SER A 67 -1.03 3.15 15.16
N VAL A 68 -0.47 3.22 13.95
CA VAL A 68 -0.63 4.41 13.10
C VAL A 68 -2.10 4.62 12.75
N ARG A 69 -2.83 3.55 12.42
CA ARG A 69 -4.26 3.59 12.09
C ARG A 69 -5.09 4.14 13.25
N GLU A 70 -4.78 3.71 14.47
CA GLU A 70 -5.39 4.22 15.69
C GLU A 70 -5.15 5.73 15.86
N ILE A 71 -3.89 6.18 15.73
CA ILE A 71 -3.52 7.60 15.86
C ILE A 71 -4.26 8.48 14.85
N ILE A 72 -4.42 8.00 13.61
CA ILE A 72 -5.10 8.76 12.54
C ILE A 72 -6.63 8.57 12.56
N ASN A 73 -7.16 7.85 13.55
CA ASN A 73 -8.59 7.54 13.71
C ASN A 73 -9.23 7.01 12.42
N ALA A 74 -8.62 5.98 11.83
CA ALA A 74 -9.10 5.33 10.62
C ALA A 74 -9.51 3.87 10.89
N VAL A 75 -10.32 3.31 9.99
CA VAL A 75 -10.76 1.90 10.07
C VAL A 75 -10.00 1.05 9.05
N PRO A 76 -9.77 -0.24 9.31
CA PRO A 76 -9.11 -1.12 8.35
C PRO A 76 -9.96 -1.24 7.06
N ALA A 77 -9.31 -1.27 5.89
CA ALA A 77 -10.04 -1.44 4.64
C ALA A 77 -10.39 -2.92 4.38
N GLN A 78 -11.45 -3.13 3.60
CA GLN A 78 -11.78 -4.45 3.05
C GLN A 78 -11.01 -4.70 1.76
N LYS A 79 -10.66 -5.95 1.45
CA LYS A 79 -10.07 -6.33 0.15
C LYS A 79 -11.07 -6.02 -0.98
N VAL A 80 -10.61 -5.38 -2.05
CA VAL A 80 -11.39 -5.10 -3.26
C VAL A 80 -10.68 -5.70 -4.46
N CYS A 81 -11.45 -6.31 -5.36
CA CYS A 81 -10.96 -6.90 -6.60
C CYS A 81 -11.73 -6.36 -7.80
N LYS A 82 -11.02 -5.88 -8.82
CA LYS A 82 -11.59 -5.33 -10.06
C LYS A 82 -10.61 -5.54 -11.20
N ASP A 83 -11.10 -5.87 -12.39
CA ASP A 83 -10.30 -5.97 -13.63
C ASP A 83 -9.03 -6.83 -13.46
N TYR A 84 -9.15 -8.00 -12.79
CA TYR A 84 -8.06 -8.94 -12.47
C TYR A 84 -6.98 -8.42 -11.49
N ILE A 85 -7.24 -7.30 -10.82
CA ILE A 85 -6.40 -6.78 -9.74
C ILE A 85 -7.12 -6.93 -8.41
N CYS A 86 -6.40 -7.33 -7.37
CA CYS A 86 -6.88 -7.27 -6.00
C CYS A 86 -5.97 -6.41 -5.13
N GLY A 87 -6.56 -5.73 -4.16
CA GLY A 87 -5.82 -4.94 -3.20
C GLY A 87 -6.61 -4.79 -1.90
N LYS A 88 -5.88 -4.65 -0.79
CA LYS A 88 -6.46 -4.25 0.50
C LYS A 88 -5.64 -3.05 0.96
N ALA A 89 -6.25 -1.86 0.90
CA ALA A 89 -5.64 -0.67 1.47
C ALA A 89 -5.47 -0.86 2.99
N ASP A 90 -4.49 -0.20 3.60
CA ASP A 90 -4.25 -0.31 5.04
C ASP A 90 -5.39 0.29 5.86
N PHE A 91 -6.07 1.31 5.32
CA PHE A 91 -7.20 1.95 5.96
C PHE A 91 -8.20 2.61 5.00
N ILE A 92 -9.38 2.94 5.53
CA ILE A 92 -10.35 3.84 4.94
C ILE A 92 -10.68 4.95 5.95
N THR A 93 -10.77 6.18 5.46
CA THR A 93 -11.33 7.31 6.23
C THR A 93 -12.31 8.09 5.36
N LYS A 94 -13.55 8.26 5.84
CA LYS A 94 -14.62 8.96 5.09
C LYS A 94 -14.79 8.47 3.64
N GLY A 95 -14.67 7.15 3.42
CA GLY A 95 -14.76 6.52 2.10
C GLY A 95 -13.52 6.68 1.20
N ILE A 96 -12.44 7.29 1.70
CA ILE A 96 -11.17 7.46 0.98
C ILE A 96 -10.21 6.35 1.43
N PRO A 97 -9.71 5.49 0.51
CA PRO A 97 -8.73 4.46 0.84
C PRO A 97 -7.36 5.09 1.09
N GLY A 98 -6.54 4.45 1.91
CA GLY A 98 -5.17 4.88 2.12
C GLY A 98 -4.19 3.79 2.50
N GLU A 99 -2.92 4.09 2.24
CA GLU A 99 -1.77 3.24 2.53
C GLU A 99 -0.93 3.88 3.64
N ILE A 100 -0.40 3.04 4.52
CA ILE A 100 0.54 3.40 5.57
C ILE A 100 1.89 2.76 5.24
N LYS A 101 2.98 3.51 5.45
CA LYS A 101 4.34 2.95 5.48
C LYS A 101 5.04 3.45 6.73
N THR A 102 5.69 2.53 7.44
CA THR A 102 6.41 2.83 8.68
C THR A 102 7.91 2.69 8.44
N PHE A 103 8.69 3.69 8.85
CA PHE A 103 10.11 3.78 8.59
C PHE A 103 10.91 3.95 9.88
N LYS A 104 12.02 3.22 10.00
CA LYS A 104 12.95 3.37 11.12
C LYS A 104 13.84 4.59 10.84
N GLU A 105 13.85 5.54 11.77
CA GLU A 105 14.68 6.76 11.83
C GLU A 105 14.42 7.80 10.71
N GLU A 106 14.35 7.38 9.45
CA GLU A 106 14.14 8.24 8.31
C GLU A 106 13.35 7.55 7.20
N VAL A 107 12.81 8.34 6.27
CA VAL A 107 12.01 7.83 5.15
C VAL A 107 12.92 7.19 4.11
N ASP A 108 12.64 5.94 3.74
CA ASP A 108 13.24 5.31 2.55
C ASP A 108 12.49 5.79 1.30
N PRO A 109 13.15 6.48 0.36
CA PRO A 109 12.48 7.05 -0.81
C PRO A 109 11.81 6.00 -1.73
N ILE A 110 12.38 4.81 -1.83
CA ILE A 110 11.84 3.74 -2.70
C ILE A 110 10.56 3.18 -2.09
N TYR A 111 10.55 2.93 -0.78
CA TYR A 111 9.36 2.42 -0.09
C TYR A 111 8.30 3.50 0.13
N GLU A 112 8.68 4.77 0.20
CA GLU A 112 7.74 5.88 0.11
C GLU A 112 7.06 5.93 -1.26
N GLU A 113 7.84 5.86 -2.34
CA GLU A 113 7.28 5.80 -3.69
C GLU A 113 6.38 4.57 -3.87
N LYS A 114 6.77 3.42 -3.31
CA LYS A 114 5.93 2.22 -3.26
C LYS A 114 4.59 2.51 -2.61
N GLY A 115 4.58 3.08 -1.41
CA GLY A 115 3.34 3.41 -0.69
C GLY A 115 2.43 4.36 -1.45
N ILE A 116 3.02 5.40 -2.08
CA ILE A 116 2.27 6.36 -2.91
C ILE A 116 1.65 5.68 -4.12
N LEU A 117 2.40 4.82 -4.83
CA LEU A 117 1.86 4.08 -5.97
C LEU A 117 0.77 3.10 -5.55
N GLN A 118 0.94 2.36 -4.46
CA GLN A 118 -0.10 1.47 -3.93
C GLN A 118 -1.39 2.24 -3.62
N ALA A 119 -1.28 3.36 -2.88
CA ALA A 119 -2.41 4.25 -2.61
C ALA A 119 -3.08 4.77 -3.90
N THR A 120 -2.30 5.09 -4.93
CA THR A 120 -2.81 5.51 -6.24
C THR A 120 -3.64 4.42 -6.91
N PHE A 121 -3.20 3.16 -6.88
CA PHE A 121 -3.98 2.02 -7.37
C PHE A 121 -5.26 1.80 -6.55
N TYR A 122 -5.22 2.00 -5.23
CA TYR A 122 -6.43 1.89 -4.41
C TYR A 122 -7.46 2.96 -4.73
N ALA A 123 -7.07 4.19 -5.11
CA ALA A 123 -8.04 5.16 -5.58
C ALA A 123 -8.94 4.55 -6.68
N MET A 124 -8.32 3.92 -7.69
CA MET A 124 -9.03 3.26 -8.77
C MET A 124 -9.84 2.03 -8.33
N LEU A 125 -9.26 1.14 -7.52
CA LEU A 125 -9.97 -0.08 -7.07
C LEU A 125 -11.23 0.23 -6.28
N TYR A 126 -11.19 1.26 -5.43
CA TYR A 126 -12.35 1.68 -4.63
C TYR A 126 -13.27 2.67 -5.38
N GLY A 127 -13.05 2.87 -6.69
CA GLY A 127 -13.93 3.70 -7.53
C GLY A 127 -13.89 5.19 -7.21
N THR A 128 -12.78 5.68 -6.66
CA THR A 128 -12.57 7.10 -6.29
C THR A 128 -11.39 7.70 -7.06
N LYS A 129 -11.30 9.03 -7.05
CA LYS A 129 -10.12 9.75 -7.56
C LYS A 129 -9.13 10.12 -6.47
N ILE A 130 -9.51 9.98 -5.20
CA ILE A 130 -8.72 10.44 -4.06
C ILE A 130 -8.26 9.24 -3.26
N ALA A 131 -6.99 9.24 -2.87
CA ALA A 131 -6.43 8.32 -1.89
C ALA A 131 -5.58 9.09 -0.86
N LYS A 132 -5.25 8.42 0.24
CA LYS A 132 -4.33 8.92 1.27
C LYS A 132 -3.06 8.08 1.31
N TYR A 133 -1.94 8.72 1.57
CA TYR A 133 -0.70 8.06 1.92
C TYR A 133 -0.21 8.63 3.25
N VAL A 134 0.19 7.75 4.16
CA VAL A 134 0.68 8.11 5.49
C VAL A 134 2.05 7.50 5.68
N SER A 135 3.03 8.34 5.98
CA SER A 135 4.40 7.94 6.32
C SER A 135 4.61 8.13 7.82
N ALA A 136 4.95 7.08 8.55
CA ALA A 136 5.22 7.14 9.98
C ALA A 136 6.69 6.82 10.27
N ILE A 137 7.38 7.74 10.94
CA ILE A 137 8.79 7.60 11.28
C ILE A 137 8.90 7.24 12.76
N TYR A 138 9.63 6.18 13.07
CA TYR A 138 9.81 5.69 14.43
C TYR A 138 11.28 5.44 14.77
N ILE A 139 11.59 5.41 16.05
CA ILE A 139 12.82 4.81 16.58
C ILE A 139 12.45 3.61 17.43
N GLU A 140 13.30 2.59 17.52
CA GLU A 140 13.07 1.48 18.45
C GLU A 140 13.10 1.97 19.89
N ASP A 141 12.30 1.36 20.76
CA ASP A 141 12.38 1.62 22.20
C ASP A 141 13.67 0.99 22.74
N PRO A 142 14.61 1.77 23.31
CA PRO A 142 15.88 1.25 23.79
C PRO A 142 15.72 0.30 24.98
N ASN A 143 14.54 0.27 25.62
CA ASN A 143 14.27 -0.55 26.80
C ASN A 143 13.43 -1.80 26.49
N ASP A 144 12.85 -1.90 25.28
CA ASP A 144 11.93 -2.99 24.93
C ASP A 144 11.88 -3.21 23.41
N GLU A 145 12.47 -4.30 22.94
CA GLU A 145 12.57 -4.65 21.52
C GLU A 145 11.21 -4.88 20.82
N ASN A 146 10.14 -5.08 21.59
CA ASN A 146 8.78 -5.27 21.08
C ASN A 146 8.06 -3.96 20.79
N PHE A 147 8.67 -2.82 21.12
CA PHE A 147 8.07 -1.50 20.97
C PHE A 147 8.95 -0.55 20.18
N ALA A 148 8.31 0.49 19.67
CA ALA A 148 8.92 1.62 19.02
C ALA A 148 8.27 2.91 19.50
N ILE A 149 8.99 4.02 19.39
CA ILE A 149 8.47 5.36 19.62
C ILE A 149 8.26 6.02 18.27
N ILE A 150 7.01 6.19 17.86
CA ILE A 150 6.64 6.97 16.67
C ILE A 150 6.95 8.44 16.98
N LYS A 151 7.78 9.05 16.14
CA LYS A 151 8.29 10.42 16.30
C LYS A 151 7.59 11.41 15.38
N ARG A 152 7.19 10.96 14.20
CA ARG A 152 6.56 11.81 13.19
C ARG A 152 5.59 11.01 12.34
N ILE A 153 4.48 11.63 11.96
CA ILE A 153 3.57 11.12 10.93
C ILE A 153 3.34 12.22 9.90
N ASP A 154 3.63 11.91 8.64
CA ASP A 154 3.42 12.77 7.48
C ASP A 154 2.19 12.29 6.70
N PHE A 155 1.35 13.25 6.30
CA PHE A 155 0.06 12.98 5.67
C PHE A 155 0.04 13.52 4.26
N TYR A 156 -0.26 12.64 3.31
CA TYR A 156 -0.34 12.98 1.90
C TYR A 156 -1.72 12.66 1.33
N THR A 157 -2.19 13.54 0.45
CA THR A 157 -3.36 13.32 -0.38
C THR A 157 -2.91 13.10 -1.82
N ILE A 158 -3.44 12.06 -2.42
CA ILE A 158 -3.19 11.68 -3.80
C ILE A 158 -4.48 11.91 -4.59
N ILE A 159 -4.38 12.63 -5.70
CA ILE A 159 -5.49 12.80 -6.66
C ILE A 159 -5.09 12.13 -7.96
N LEU A 160 -5.75 11.03 -8.28
CA LEU A 160 -5.56 10.27 -9.52
C LEU A 160 -6.23 11.00 -10.69
N ASN A 161 -5.43 11.41 -11.67
CA ASN A 161 -5.92 12.02 -12.91
C ASN A 161 -6.16 10.95 -13.98
N LYS A 162 -5.19 10.05 -14.16
CA LYS A 162 -5.23 9.00 -15.17
C LYS A 162 -4.43 7.79 -14.73
N LEU A 163 -5.00 6.60 -14.89
CA LEU A 163 -4.28 5.33 -14.73
C LEU A 163 -4.44 4.51 -16.00
N SER A 164 -3.36 4.36 -16.76
CA SER A 164 -3.32 3.52 -17.96
C SER A 164 -3.02 2.09 -17.58
N MET A 165 -3.94 1.20 -17.94
CA MET A 165 -3.84 -0.23 -17.73
C MET A 165 -2.95 -0.94 -18.77
N LYS A 166 -2.06 -0.21 -19.48
CA LYS A 166 -1.18 -0.82 -20.49
C LYS A 166 -0.23 -1.88 -19.93
N TYR A 167 0.02 -1.88 -18.63
CA TYR A 167 0.77 -2.92 -17.91
C TYR A 167 0.05 -4.27 -17.80
N PHE A 168 -1.27 -4.29 -18.01
CA PHE A 168 -2.08 -5.49 -17.94
C PHE A 168 -2.15 -6.24 -19.29
N HIS A 169 -1.73 -5.62 -20.40
CA HIS A 169 -1.77 -6.25 -21.72
C HIS A 169 -0.73 -7.38 -21.91
N ASN A 170 0.46 -7.26 -21.30
CA ASN A 170 1.47 -8.34 -21.33
C ASN A 170 1.17 -9.49 -20.36
N ILE A 171 0.04 -9.42 -19.66
CA ILE A 171 -0.39 -10.38 -18.64
C ILE A 171 -1.48 -11.32 -19.18
N HIS A 172 -2.30 -10.86 -20.13
CA HIS A 172 -3.36 -11.66 -20.76
C HIS A 172 -2.86 -12.88 -21.56
N HIS A 173 -1.57 -12.92 -21.93
CA HIS A 173 -1.00 -14.04 -22.69
C HIS A 173 -0.62 -15.28 -21.85
N ASN A 174 -0.68 -15.21 -20.51
CA ASN A 174 -0.29 -16.32 -19.63
C ASN A 174 -1.45 -16.95 -18.83
N ILE A 175 -2.68 -16.48 -19.00
CA ILE A 175 -3.85 -17.15 -18.41
C ILE A 175 -4.26 -18.26 -19.39
N LYS A 176 -3.82 -19.49 -19.13
CA LYS A 176 -4.46 -20.66 -19.73
C LYS A 176 -5.90 -20.68 -19.25
N THR A 177 -6.84 -20.41 -20.14
CA THR A 177 -8.25 -20.71 -19.90
C THR A 177 -8.35 -22.16 -19.43
N PRO A 178 -8.92 -22.44 -18.24
CA PRO A 178 -9.19 -23.81 -17.86
C PRO A 178 -10.11 -24.41 -18.94
N LYS A 179 -9.66 -25.51 -19.55
CA LYS A 179 -10.53 -26.33 -20.39
C LYS A 179 -11.65 -26.82 -19.48
N ILE A 180 -12.86 -26.33 -19.72
CA ILE A 180 -14.07 -26.95 -19.17
C ILE A 180 -14.18 -28.28 -19.91
N GLU A 181 -13.77 -29.37 -19.27
CA GLU A 181 -14.18 -30.71 -19.70
C GLU A 181 -15.67 -30.82 -19.39
N VAL A 182 -16.48 -30.67 -20.44
CA VAL A 182 -17.89 -31.05 -20.39
C VAL A 182 -17.89 -32.57 -20.34
N VAL A 183 -18.12 -33.11 -19.15
CA VAL A 183 -18.43 -34.54 -18.99
C VAL A 183 -19.83 -34.74 -19.58
N ALA A 184 -19.89 -35.43 -20.71
CA ALA A 184 -21.12 -35.86 -21.37
C ALA A 184 -21.78 -37.02 -20.61
#